data_AF-R6Z422-F1
#
_entry.id   AF-R6Z422-F1
#
_cell.length_a   1.000
_cell.length_b   1.000
_cell.length_c   1.000
_cell.angle_alpha   90.00
_cell.angle_beta   90.00
_cell.angle_gamma   90.00
#
_symmetry.space_group_name_H-M   'P 1'
#
loop_
_entity.id
_entity.type
_entity.pdbx_description
1 polymer ?
#
loop_
_entity_poly.entity_id
_entity_poly.type
_entity_poly.pdbx_seq_one_letter_code
_entity_poly.pdbx_strand_id
1 'polypeptide(L)'
;MQSKIGECYEGVISGVTSWGIYVELPNTIEGMIRLADLTDDVYEYDAANYRVVGTYSAKEYRLGQKMRVQVVRADKNLRTIDFLPENMEMREEDE
;
A
#
# COMPACT_ATOMS: atom_id res chain seq x y z
N MET A 1 -14.98 -2.60 -6.37
CA MET A 1 -13.56 -2.31 -6.59
C MET A 1 -13.01 -2.77 -7.95
N GLN A 2 -13.46 -3.89 -8.55
CA GLN A 2 -13.02 -4.23 -9.94
C GLN A 2 -13.28 -3.11 -10.96
N SER A 3 -14.45 -2.48 -10.94
CA SER A 3 -14.75 -1.33 -11.81
C SER A 3 -14.10 -0.01 -11.35
N LYS A 4 -13.23 -0.06 -10.33
CA LYS A 4 -12.57 1.09 -9.68
C LYS A 4 -11.05 1.02 -9.77
N ILE A 5 -10.51 0.05 -10.53
CA ILE A 5 -9.08 -0.04 -10.82
C ILE A 5 -8.63 1.28 -11.48
N GLY A 6 -7.51 1.82 -11.01
CA GLY A 6 -6.94 3.10 -11.42
C GLY A 6 -7.45 4.31 -10.63
N GLU A 7 -8.51 4.19 -9.83
CA GLU A 7 -9.00 5.30 -9.01
C GLU A 7 -8.17 5.46 -7.73
N CYS A 8 -7.99 6.72 -7.30
CA CYS A 8 -7.26 7.08 -6.09
C CYS A 8 -8.20 7.44 -4.94
N TYR A 9 -7.87 7.00 -3.73
CA TYR A 9 -8.64 7.23 -2.51
C TYR A 9 -7.72 7.69 -1.38
N GLU A 10 -8.22 8.55 -0.48
CA GLU A 10 -7.57 8.80 0.82
C GLU A 10 -7.91 7.63 1.75
N GLY A 11 -6.88 7.06 2.38
CA GLY A 11 -7.00 6.02 3.38
C GLY A 11 -6.09 6.26 4.57
N VAL A 12 -6.24 5.42 5.58
CA VAL A 12 -5.42 5.42 6.80
C VAL A 12 -4.67 4.09 6.87
N ILE A 13 -3.38 4.14 7.20
CA ILE A 13 -2.61 2.93 7.42
C ILE A 13 -3.16 2.21 8.66
N SER A 14 -3.82 1.07 8.45
CA SER A 14 -4.42 0.24 9.51
C SER A 14 -3.44 -0.79 10.06
N GLY A 15 -2.36 -1.09 9.34
CA GLY A 15 -1.36 -2.07 9.73
C GLY A 15 -0.07 -1.96 8.94
N VAL A 16 1.03 -2.38 9.54
CA VAL A 16 2.33 -2.48 8.89
C VAL A 16 3.00 -3.79 9.27
N THR A 17 3.61 -4.44 8.29
CA THR A 17 4.32 -5.71 8.45
C THR A 17 5.62 -5.70 7.67
N SER A 18 6.43 -6.76 7.81
CA SER A 18 7.67 -6.95 7.05
C SER A 18 7.49 -7.18 5.55
N TRP A 19 6.26 -7.34 5.08
CA TRP A 19 5.96 -7.69 3.68
C TRP A 19 4.93 -6.75 3.04
N GLY A 20 4.18 -5.98 3.83
CA GLY A 20 3.21 -5.03 3.30
C GLY A 20 2.69 -4.00 4.29
N ILE A 21 1.95 -3.04 3.75
CA ILE A 21 1.27 -1.97 4.46
C ILE A 21 -0.23 -2.12 4.18
N TYR A 22 -1.04 -2.19 5.22
CA TYR A 22 -2.48 -2.24 5.11
C TYR A 22 -3.06 -0.84 5.19
N VAL A 23 -3.98 -0.54 4.29
CA VAL A 23 -4.64 0.76 4.19
C VAL A 23 -6.14 0.55 4.21
N GLU A 24 -6.79 1.15 5.19
CA GLU A 24 -8.24 1.18 5.34
C GLU A 24 -8.80 2.47 4.72
N LEU A 25 -9.80 2.31 3.87
CA LEU A 25 -10.57 3.41 3.28
C LEU A 25 -11.75 3.81 4.18
N PRO A 26 -12.28 5.04 4.05
CA PRO A 26 -13.42 5.52 4.85
C PRO A 26 -14.70 4.67 4.76
N ASN A 27 -14.82 3.86 3.71
CA ASN A 27 -15.91 2.92 3.50
C ASN A 27 -15.62 1.52 4.07
N THR A 28 -14.69 1.43 5.04
CA THR A 28 -14.25 0.22 5.76
C THR A 28 -13.63 -0.86 4.87
N ILE A 29 -13.26 -0.52 3.65
CA ILE A 29 -12.56 -1.44 2.76
C ILE A 29 -11.08 -1.35 3.08
N GLU A 30 -10.50 -2.51 3.37
CA GLU A 30 -9.05 -2.65 3.55
C GLU A 30 -8.42 -3.26 2.29
N GLY A 31 -7.23 -2.79 1.98
CA GLY A 31 -6.36 -3.39 0.98
C GLY A 31 -4.90 -3.22 1.38
N MET A 32 -4.01 -3.79 0.58
CA MET A 32 -2.60 -3.92 0.93
C MET A 32 -1.70 -3.36 -0.16
N ILE A 33 -0.67 -2.65 0.26
CA ILE A 33 0.50 -2.29 -0.54
C ILE A 33 1.60 -3.28 -0.21
N ARG A 34 2.07 -4.06 -1.18
CA ARG A 34 3.22 -4.95 -0.96
C ARG A 34 4.50 -4.12 -0.99
N LEU A 35 5.39 -4.35 -0.04
CA LEU A 35 6.68 -3.63 -0.03
C LEU A 35 7.53 -3.95 -1.28
N ALA A 36 7.34 -5.14 -1.86
CA ALA A 36 8.01 -5.54 -3.10
C ALA A 36 7.55 -4.75 -4.33
N ASP A 37 6.33 -4.18 -4.31
CA ASP A 37 5.84 -3.34 -5.41
C ASP A 37 6.33 -1.88 -5.26
N LEU A 38 6.93 -1.52 -4.11
CA LEU A 38 7.52 -0.21 -3.90
C LEU A 38 8.90 -0.12 -4.54
N THR A 39 8.95 0.46 -5.75
CA THR A 39 10.17 0.50 -6.58
C THR A 39 11.08 1.68 -6.28
N ASP A 40 10.65 2.64 -5.46
CA ASP A 40 11.39 3.86 -5.21
C ASP A 40 12.48 3.71 -4.15
N ASP A 41 12.41 2.69 -3.31
CA ASP A 41 13.32 2.50 -2.19
C ASP A 41 13.33 1.04 -1.70
N VAL A 42 14.32 0.70 -0.88
CA VAL A 42 14.32 -0.51 -0.05
C VAL A 42 13.66 -0.18 1.28
N TYR A 43 12.57 -0.87 1.58
CA TYR A 43 11.77 -0.59 2.76
C TYR A 43 12.00 -1.63 3.86
N GLU A 44 12.35 -1.15 5.06
CA GLU A 44 12.60 -1.97 6.24
C GLU A 44 11.50 -1.78 7.29
N TYR A 45 11.03 -2.89 7.86
CA TYR A 45 10.01 -2.89 8.90
C TYR A 45 10.62 -2.68 10.28
N ASP A 46 10.21 -1.60 10.94
CA ASP A 46 10.55 -1.26 12.33
C ASP A 46 9.35 -1.60 13.22
N ALA A 47 9.39 -2.81 13.78
CA ALA A 47 8.35 -3.35 14.64
C ALA A 47 8.17 -2.54 15.94
N ALA A 48 9.24 -1.94 16.46
CA ALA A 48 9.19 -1.20 17.72
C ALA A 48 8.39 0.10 17.59
N ASN A 49 8.41 0.71 16.40
CA ASN A 49 7.73 1.97 16.11
C ASN A 49 6.45 1.81 15.28
N TYR A 50 6.08 0.58 14.92
CA TYR A 50 4.95 0.26 14.03
C TYR A 50 5.03 1.07 12.73
N ARG A 51 6.17 1.01 12.06
CA ARG A 51 6.41 1.70 10.80
C ARG A 51 7.25 0.89 9.83
N VAL A 52 7.21 1.29 8.57
CA VAL A 52 8.13 0.87 7.53
C VAL A 52 8.89 2.11 7.06
N VAL A 53 10.22 2.00 6.94
CA VAL A 53 11.09 3.12 6.59
C VAL A 53 11.93 2.77 5.38
N GLY A 54 11.97 3.67 4.40
CA GLY A 54 12.83 3.57 3.23
C GLY A 54 14.28 3.89 3.58
N THR A 55 15.22 3.01 3.22
CA THR A 55 16.64 3.12 3.55
C THR A 55 17.30 4.35 2.89
N TYR A 56 16.92 4.70 1.65
CA TYR A 56 17.58 5.78 0.89
C TYR A 56 16.78 7.09 0.86
N SER A 57 15.46 6.98 0.78
CA SER A 57 14.48 8.07 0.67
C SER A 57 14.12 8.67 2.03
N ALA A 58 14.35 7.91 3.11
CA ALA A 58 13.86 8.20 4.46
C ALA A 58 12.32 8.38 4.55
N LYS A 59 11.58 7.92 3.53
CA LYS A 59 10.12 7.86 3.55
C LYS A 59 9.67 6.92 4.65
N GLU A 60 8.67 7.34 5.41
CA GLU A 60 8.09 6.55 6.49
C GLU A 60 6.60 6.31 6.22
N TYR A 61 6.19 5.06 6.40
CA TYR A 61 4.81 4.61 6.45
C TYR A 61 4.51 4.09 7.84
N ARG A 62 3.69 4.80 8.61
CA ARG A 62 3.40 4.50 10.02
C ARG A 62 1.93 4.18 10.25
N LEU A 63 1.67 3.29 11.20
CA LEU A 63 0.31 3.01 11.68
C LEU A 63 -0.44 4.31 12.04
N GLY A 64 -1.64 4.48 11.50
CA GLY A 64 -2.50 5.65 11.71
C GLY A 64 -2.21 6.85 10.79
N GLN A 65 -1.16 6.79 9.96
CA GLN A 65 -0.87 7.83 8.98
C GLN A 65 -1.89 7.83 7.85
N LYS A 66 -2.28 9.02 7.40
CA LYS A 66 -3.10 9.19 6.20
C LYS A 66 -2.24 9.15 4.94
N MET A 67 -2.72 8.48 3.91
CA MET A 67 -2.08 8.47 2.59
C MET A 67 -3.10 8.34 1.46
N ARG A 68 -2.70 8.75 0.25
CA ARG A 68 -3.49 8.48 -0.96
C ARG A 68 -3.00 7.21 -1.64
N VAL A 69 -3.93 6.33 -1.96
CA VAL A 69 -3.67 5.04 -2.60
C VAL A 69 -4.46 4.89 -3.88
N GLN A 70 -3.87 4.24 -4.87
CA GLN A 70 -4.53 3.85 -6.11
C GLN A 70 -4.90 2.37 -6.07
N VAL A 71 -6.14 2.05 -6.45
CA VAL A 71 -6.58 0.65 -6.61
C VAL A 71 -5.88 0.05 -7.82
N VAL A 72 -4.99 -0.91 -7.61
CA VAL A 72 -4.26 -1.57 -8.71
C VAL A 72 -4.89 -2.90 -9.11
N ARG A 73 -5.40 -3.65 -8.13
CA ARG A 73 -6.07 -4.92 -8.37
C ARG A 73 -7.17 -5.13 -7.34
N ALA A 74 -8.24 -5.78 -7.77
CA ALA A 74 -9.34 -6.16 -6.88
C ALA A 74 -9.84 -7.56 -7.25
N ASP A 75 -9.64 -8.52 -6.34
CA ASP A 75 -10.07 -9.90 -6.53
C ASP A 75 -11.30 -10.20 -5.67
N LYS A 76 -12.44 -10.44 -6.32
CA LYS A 76 -13.70 -10.73 -5.62
C LYS A 76 -13.71 -12.10 -4.96
N ASN A 77 -12.99 -13.08 -5.53
CA ASN A 77 -12.99 -14.44 -5.02
C ASN A 77 -12.13 -14.52 -3.75
N LEU A 78 -10.96 -13.89 -3.79
CA LEU A 78 -10.05 -13.81 -2.65
C LEU A 78 -10.46 -12.72 -1.64
N ARG A 79 -11.37 -11.81 -2.04
CA ARG A 79 -11.78 -10.63 -1.26
C ARG A 79 -10.60 -9.74 -0.90
N THR A 80 -9.62 -9.65 -1.80
CA THR A 80 -8.41 -8.84 -1.61
C THR A 80 -8.41 -7.65 -2.56
N ILE A 81 -7.76 -6.58 -2.12
CA ILE A 81 -7.50 -5.40 -2.92
C ILE A 81 -6.03 -5.06 -2.74
N ASP A 82 -5.34 -4.92 -3.86
CA ASP A 82 -3.97 -4.46 -3.88
C ASP A 82 -3.98 -2.97 -4.20
N PHE A 83 -3.12 -2.23 -3.50
CA PHE A 83 -2.95 -0.79 -3.61
C PHE A 83 -1.50 -0.44 -3.97
N LEU A 84 -1.33 0.76 -4.53
CA LEU A 84 -0.05 1.46 -4.58
C LEU A 84 -0.19 2.88 -4.03
N PRO A 85 0.90 3.51 -3.56
CA PRO A 85 0.92 4.96 -3.36
C PRO A 85 0.53 5.68 -4.65
N GLU A 86 -0.26 6.77 -4.56
CA GLU A 86 -0.75 7.52 -5.73
C GLU A 86 0.34 7.97 -6.71
N ASN A 87 1.55 8.22 -6.21
CA ASN A 87 2.69 8.68 -7.00
C ASN A 87 3.57 7.55 -7.54
N MET A 88 3.05 6.32 -7.57
CA MET A 88 3.80 5.14 -7.98
C MET A 88 3.01 4.35 -9.01
N GLU A 89 3.69 3.92 -10.06
CA GLU A 89 3.11 3.11 -11.12
C GLU A 89 3.42 1.62 -10.86
N MET A 90 2.49 0.74 -11.23
CA MET A 90 2.80 -0.69 -11.24
C MET A 90 3.97 -0.94 -12.18
N ARG A 91 4.94 -1.75 -11.75
CA ARG A 91 5.85 -2.37 -12.70
C ARG A 91 5.01 -3.22 -13.64
N GLU A 92 5.12 -2.94 -14.94
CA GLU A 92 4.81 -3.94 -15.94
C GLU A 92 5.74 -5.13 -15.64
N GLU A 93 5.19 -6.22 -15.14
CA GLU A 93 5.88 -7.49 -15.17
C GLU A 93 5.97 -7.86 -16.66
N ASP A 94 7.13 -7.61 -17.29
CA ASP A 94 7.50 -8.24 -18.56
C ASP A 94 7.29 -9.76 -18.38
N GLU A 95 6.45 -10.33 -19.25
CA GLU A 95 5.99 -11.73 -19.30
C GLU A 95 7.06 -12.81 -19.03
#